data_AF-A0A1X1YYF6-F1
#
_entry.id   AF-A0A1X1YYF6-F1
#
_cell.length_a   1.000
_cell.length_b   1.000
_cell.length_c   1.000
_cell.angle_alpha   90.00
_cell.angle_beta   90.00
_cell.angle_gamma   90.00
#
_symmetry.space_group_name_H-M   'P 1'
#
loop_
_entity.id
_entity.type
_entity.pdbx_description
1 polymer ?
#
loop_
_entity_poly.entity_id
_entity_poly.type
_entity_poly.pdbx_seq_one_letter_code
_entity_poly.pdbx_strand_id
1 'polypeptide(L)'
;MSVIHYATAAIADASAQIGQAASQTEQNHQRSLATVQANAENFGGQGSEAFQHVIATLNQKYAQSQETIQRAGMVLQQANEGMTHADGQSAGQYGV
;
A
#
# COMPACT_ATOMS: atom_id res chain seq x y z
N MET A 1 21.45 -28.40 -10.76
CA MET A 1 20.16 -27.85 -11.21
C MET A 1 19.53 -27.15 -10.02
N SER A 2 19.51 -25.81 -10.03
CA SER A 2 18.87 -25.03 -8.97
C SER A 2 17.37 -25.05 -9.23
N VAL A 3 16.61 -25.71 -8.37
CA VAL A 3 15.15 -25.74 -8.45
C VAL A 3 14.67 -24.34 -8.07
N ILE A 4 14.28 -23.54 -9.07
CA ILE A 4 13.67 -22.25 -8.79
C ILE A 4 12.34 -22.56 -8.07
N HIS A 5 12.29 -22.29 -6.76
CA HIS A 5 11.08 -22.38 -5.97
C HIS A 5 10.24 -21.13 -6.26
N TYR A 6 9.24 -21.27 -7.12
CA TYR A 6 8.36 -20.17 -7.50
C TYR A 6 7.32 -19.94 -6.40
N ALA A 7 7.43 -18.80 -5.70
CA ALA A 7 6.54 -18.42 -4.60
C ALA A 7 5.27 -17.69 -5.09
N THR A 8 4.70 -18.11 -6.21
CA THR A 8 3.57 -17.43 -6.88
C THR A 8 2.36 -17.25 -5.96
N ALA A 9 2.05 -18.26 -5.13
CA ALA A 9 1.00 -18.15 -4.11
C ALA A 9 1.33 -17.12 -3.03
N ALA A 10 2.59 -17.03 -2.60
CA ALA A 10 3.01 -16.05 -1.61
C ALA A 10 2.98 -14.61 -2.16
N ILE A 11 3.22 -14.41 -3.46
CA ILE A 11 3.08 -13.10 -4.11
C ILE A 11 1.62 -12.70 -4.20
N ALA A 12 0.72 -13.63 -4.54
CA ALA A 12 -0.72 -13.39 -4.55
C ALA A 12 -1.25 -13.03 -3.14
N ASP A 13 -0.83 -13.77 -2.12
CA ASP A 13 -1.18 -13.47 -0.72
C ASP A 13 -0.63 -12.12 -0.28
N ALA A 14 0.62 -11.80 -0.61
CA ALA A 14 1.20 -10.50 -0.30
C ALA A 14 0.47 -9.36 -1.01
N SER A 15 0.05 -9.54 -2.27
CA SER A 15 -0.78 -8.56 -2.99
C SER A 15 -2.15 -8.36 -2.32
N ALA A 16 -2.78 -9.43 -1.85
CA ALA A 16 -4.04 -9.34 -1.12
C ALA A 16 -3.87 -8.59 0.22
N GLN A 17 -2.78 -8.86 0.94
CA GLN A 17 -2.45 -8.16 2.19
C GLN A 17 -2.18 -6.67 1.95
N ILE A 18 -1.50 -6.30 0.86
CA ILE A 18 -1.30 -4.90 0.47
C ILE A 18 -2.64 -4.22 0.16
N GLY A 19 -3.54 -4.89 -0.55
CA GLY A 19 -4.89 -4.36 -0.82
C GLY A 19 -5.70 -4.12 0.45
N GLN A 20 -5.62 -5.04 1.42
CA GLN A 20 -6.22 -4.88 2.74
C GLN A 20 -5.59 -3.72 3.52
N ALA A 21 -4.25 -3.61 3.52
CA ALA A 21 -3.54 -2.52 4.16
C ALA A 21 -3.89 -1.16 3.55
N ALA A 22 -4.07 -1.07 2.22
CA ALA A 22 -4.53 0.14 1.54
C ALA A 22 -5.92 0.55 2.03
N SER A 23 -6.86 -0.41 2.04
CA SER A 23 -8.24 -0.19 2.47
C SER A 23 -8.34 0.21 3.94
N GLN A 24 -7.51 -0.39 4.80
CA GLN A 24 -7.46 -0.05 6.22
C GLN A 24 -6.82 1.31 6.46
N THR A 25 -5.79 1.66 5.67
CA THR A 25 -5.14 2.97 5.72
C THR A 25 -6.13 4.09 5.38
N GLU A 26 -6.95 3.91 4.35
CA GLU A 26 -7.99 4.88 3.98
C GLU A 26 -9.07 5.02 5.08
N GLN A 27 -9.57 3.91 5.62
CA GLN A 27 -10.52 3.96 6.74
C GLN A 27 -9.93 4.66 7.97
N ASN A 28 -8.66 4.41 8.27
CA ASN A 28 -7.96 5.06 9.37
C ASN A 28 -7.77 6.56 9.11
N HIS A 29 -7.52 6.97 7.87
CA HIS A 29 -7.41 8.37 7.49
C HIS A 29 -8.72 9.11 7.77
N GLN A 30 -9.84 8.58 7.26
CA GLN A 30 -11.17 9.16 7.46
C GLN A 30 -11.53 9.24 8.95
N ARG A 31 -11.29 8.16 9.70
CA ARG A 31 -11.55 8.14 11.15
C ARG A 31 -10.67 9.12 11.92
N SER A 32 -9.41 9.28 11.51
CA SER A 32 -8.49 10.23 12.13
C SER A 32 -8.92 11.66 11.86
N LEU A 33 -9.32 11.99 10.63
CA LEU A 33 -9.88 13.30 10.30
C LEU A 33 -11.13 13.60 11.11
N ALA A 34 -12.07 12.64 11.20
CA ALA A 34 -13.27 12.79 12.01
C ALA A 34 -12.94 13.02 13.49
N THR A 35 -11.92 12.33 14.01
CA THR A 35 -11.47 12.51 15.41
C THR A 35 -10.90 13.91 15.63
N VAL A 36 -10.03 14.39 14.72
CA VAL A 36 -9.46 15.74 14.83
C VAL A 36 -10.56 16.80 14.72
N GLN A 37 -11.49 16.66 13.77
CA GLN A 37 -12.64 17.56 13.58
C GLN A 37 -13.56 17.58 14.80
N ALA A 38 -13.87 16.43 15.39
CA ALA A 38 -14.69 16.34 16.60
C ALA A 38 -14.00 16.98 17.81
N ASN A 39 -12.66 17.03 17.81
CA ASN A 39 -11.85 17.63 18.87
C ASN A 39 -11.30 19.00 18.47
N ALA A 40 -11.89 19.68 17.48
CA ALA A 40 -11.38 20.95 16.97
C ALA A 40 -11.24 22.01 18.08
N GLU A 41 -12.15 22.01 19.05
CA GLU A 41 -12.10 22.92 20.20
C GLU A 41 -10.83 22.75 21.04
N ASN A 42 -10.31 21.52 21.17
CA ASN A 42 -9.05 21.23 21.89
C ASN A 42 -7.82 21.80 21.18
N PHE A 43 -7.94 22.16 19.91
CA PHE A 43 -6.88 22.79 19.11
C PHE A 43 -7.07 24.30 18.98
N GLY A 44 -8.08 24.90 19.62
CA GLY A 44 -8.40 26.34 19.48
C GLY A 44 -9.47 26.63 18.43
N GLY A 45 -10.22 25.62 18.00
CA GLY A 45 -11.29 25.71 17.01
C GLY A 45 -10.82 25.37 15.59
N GLN A 46 -11.77 25.12 14.69
CA GLN A 46 -11.50 24.71 13.29
C GLN A 46 -10.71 25.76 12.49
N GLY A 47 -10.81 27.04 12.88
CA GLY A 47 -10.06 28.14 12.25
C GLY A 47 -8.65 28.32 12.78
N SER A 48 -8.27 27.64 13.86
CA SER A 48 -6.95 27.82 14.48
C SER A 48 -5.83 27.26 13.61
N GLU A 49 -4.65 27.89 13.68
CA GLU A 49 -3.45 27.40 13.01
C GLU A 49 -3.05 26.00 13.51
N ALA A 50 -3.25 25.72 14.80
CA ALA A 50 -2.94 24.41 15.38
C ALA A 50 -3.83 23.31 14.78
N PHE A 51 -5.13 23.55 14.64
CA PHE A 51 -6.03 22.60 13.97
C PHE A 51 -5.64 22.37 12.52
N GLN A 52 -5.40 23.45 11.76
CA GLN A 52 -5.01 23.36 10.36
C GLN A 52 -3.67 22.61 10.20
N HIS A 53 -2.71 22.85 11.10
CA HIS A 53 -1.42 22.17 11.10
C HIS A 53 -1.56 20.67 11.38
N VAL A 54 -2.42 20.27 12.32
CA VAL A 54 -2.69 18.85 12.61
C VAL A 54 -3.34 18.16 11.42
N ILE A 55 -4.35 18.79 10.79
CA ILE A 55 -4.99 18.25 9.58
C ILE A 55 -3.99 18.10 8.44
N ALA A 56 -3.17 19.13 8.19
CA ALA A 56 -2.14 19.08 7.15
C ALA A 56 -1.12 17.96 7.39
N THR A 57 -0.63 17.84 8.63
CA THR A 57 0.32 16.78 9.02
C THR A 57 -0.29 15.40 8.87
N LEU A 58 -1.57 15.24 9.25
CA LEU A 58 -2.29 13.99 9.13
C LEU A 58 -2.40 13.58 7.66
N ASN A 59 -2.86 14.49 6.80
CA ASN A 59 -2.99 14.26 5.36
C ASN A 59 -1.65 13.90 4.72
N GLN A 60 -0.57 14.59 5.09
CA GLN A 60 0.77 14.29 4.58
C GLN A 60 1.23 12.87 4.95
N LYS A 61 1.03 12.47 6.21
CA LYS A 61 1.43 11.12 6.67
C LYS A 61 0.62 10.02 5.98
N TYR A 62 -0.67 10.23 5.78
CA TYR A 62 -1.51 9.27 5.06
C TYR A 62 -1.17 9.21 3.58
N ALA A 63 -0.92 10.34 2.92
CA ALA A 63 -0.46 10.38 1.54
C ALA A 63 0.86 9.60 1.35
N GLN A 64 1.83 9.80 2.23
CA GLN A 64 3.10 9.06 2.20
C GLN A 64 2.90 7.55 2.42
N SER A 65 1.99 7.18 3.32
CA SER A 65 1.66 5.77 3.59
C SER A 65 0.98 5.13 2.39
N GLN A 66 0.02 5.81 1.77
CA GLN A 66 -0.66 5.34 0.56
C GLN A 66 0.31 5.19 -0.60
N GLU A 67 1.23 6.14 -0.82
CA GLU A 67 2.25 6.03 -1.85
C GLU A 67 3.16 4.81 -1.63
N THR A 68 3.56 4.56 -0.38
CA THR A 68 4.38 3.40 -0.02
C THR A 68 3.66 2.09 -0.32
N ILE A 69 2.38 2.00 0.05
CA ILE A 69 1.54 0.83 -0.21
C ILE A 69 1.36 0.61 -1.72
N GLN A 70 1.12 1.68 -2.50
CA GLN A 70 1.03 1.61 -3.96
C GLN A 70 2.33 1.13 -4.59
N ARG A 71 3.48 1.66 -4.16
CA ARG A 71 4.80 1.21 -4.63
C ARG A 71 5.04 -0.26 -4.31
N ALA A 72 4.67 -0.72 -3.12
CA ALA A 72 4.79 -2.13 -2.75
C ALA A 72 3.93 -3.03 -3.65
N GLY A 73 2.70 -2.61 -3.98
CA GLY A 73 1.84 -3.32 -4.94
C GLY A 73 2.45 -3.41 -6.33
N MET A 74 3.00 -2.30 -6.85
CA MET A 74 3.68 -2.28 -8.15
C MET A 74 4.89 -3.19 -8.20
N VAL A 75 5.72 -3.20 -7.16
CA VAL A 75 6.92 -4.07 -7.08
C VAL A 75 6.51 -5.55 -7.06
N LEU A 76 5.47 -5.93 -6.32
CA LEU A 76 4.98 -7.30 -6.32
C LEU A 76 4.39 -7.71 -7.67
N GLN A 77 3.65 -6.82 -8.33
CA GLN A 77 3.12 -7.09 -9.68
C GLN A 77 4.26 -7.27 -10.69
N GLN A 78 5.26 -6.38 -10.65
CA GLN A 78 6.43 -6.48 -11.53
C GLN A 78 7.23 -7.76 -11.26
N ALA A 79 7.37 -8.16 -10.00
CA ALA A 79 7.98 -9.44 -9.64
C ALA A 79 7.19 -10.62 -10.21
N ASN A 80 5.85 -10.58 -10.15
CA ASN A 80 4.98 -11.62 -10.70
C ASN A 80 5.07 -11.70 -12.23
N GLU A 81 5.06 -10.57 -12.93
CA GLU A 81 5.16 -10.48 -14.39
C GLU A 81 6.53 -10.94 -14.89
N GLY A 82 7.62 -10.54 -14.21
CA GLY A 82 8.97 -10.98 -14.52
C GLY A 82 9.16 -12.49 -14.32
N MET A 83 8.56 -13.06 -13.26
CA MET A 83 8.57 -14.50 -13.02
C MET A 83 7.75 -15.27 -14.08
N THR A 84 6.59 -14.76 -14.47
CA THR A 84 5.75 -15.37 -15.52
C THR A 84 6.42 -15.33 -16.90
N HIS A 85 7.13 -14.25 -17.23
CA HIS A 85 7.90 -14.16 -18.48
C HIS A 85 9.08 -15.14 -18.51
N ALA A 86 9.80 -15.30 -17.39
CA ALA A 86 10.87 -16.29 -17.28
C ALA A 86 10.34 -17.73 -17.41
N ASP A 87 9.12 -17.99 -16.92
CA ASP A 87 8.42 -19.26 -17.05
C ASP A 87 8.09 -19.59 -18.51
N GLY A 88 7.50 -18.64 -19.26
CA GLY A 88 7.17 -18.82 -20.68
C GLY A 88 8.40 -19.07 -21.56
N GLN A 89 9.53 -18.43 -21.25
CA GLN A 89 10.79 -18.67 -21.98
C GLN A 89 11.44 -20.00 -21.61
N SER A 90 11.38 -20.41 -20.34
CA SER A 90 11.95 -21.69 -19.89
C SER A 90 11.11 -22.88 -20.37
N ALA A 91 9.79 -22.80 -20.30
CA ALA A 91 8.89 -23.83 -20.81
C ALA A 91 9.05 -24.05 -22.33
N GLY A 92 9.30 -22.98 -23.10
CA GLY A 92 9.61 -23.08 -24.53
C GLY A 92 10.99 -23.68 -24.84
N GLN A 93 11.94 -23.63 -23.89
CA GLN A 93 13.31 -24.09 -24.09
C GLN A 93 13.53 -25.57 -23.69
N TYR A 94 12.63 -26.14 -22.89
CA TYR A 94 12.58 -27.58 -22.55
C TYR A 94 11.45 -28.35 -23.26
N GLY A 95 10.71 -27.70 -24.18
CA GLY A 95 9.73 -28.34 -25.06
C GLY A 95 10.37 -29.00 -26.27
N VAL A 96 11.23 -29.99 -26.04
CA VAL A 96 11.67 -31.03 -27.00
C VAL A 96 11.55 -32.40 -26.37
#